data_AF-A0A2E6LKX5-F1
#
_entry.id   AF-A0A2E6LKX5-F1
#
_cell.length_a   1.000
_cell.length_b   1.000
_cell.length_c   1.000
_cell.angle_alpha   90.00
_cell.angle_beta   90.00
_cell.angle_gamma   90.00
#
_symmetry.space_group_name_H-M   'P 1'
#
loop_
_entity.id
_entity.type
_entity.pdbx_description
1 polymer ?
#
loop_
_entity_poly.entity_id
_entity_poly.type
_entity_poly.pdbx_seq_one_letter_code
_entity_poly.pdbx_strand_id
1 'polypeptide(L)'
;MVPAILTGSKLPRTAAAGLLALAIGGGAATAVAATTDESLRGPDVTIIAEKERTIYEFRQNGELRMVRVVPAFGKPYYLVPRDPTQGFGDLERADMLLPSWVIVEF
;
A
#
# COMPACT_ATOMS: atom_id res chain seq x y z
N MET A 1 -15.81 -12.70 8.75
CA MET A 1 -14.58 -12.99 7.97
C MET A 1 -13.87 -11.65 7.81
N VAL A 2 -12.76 -11.42 8.53
CA VAL A 2 -12.07 -10.12 8.61
C VAL A 2 -10.79 -10.22 7.74
N PRO A 3 -10.55 -9.33 6.76
CA PRO A 3 -9.31 -9.37 6.00
C PRO A 3 -8.14 -8.87 6.86
N ALA A 4 -7.04 -9.63 6.87
CA ALA A 4 -5.82 -9.28 7.58
C ALA A 4 -5.00 -8.29 6.73
N ILE A 5 -4.90 -7.04 7.17
CA ILE A 5 -4.00 -6.03 6.62
C ILE A 5 -2.60 -6.34 7.16
N LEU A 6 -1.76 -6.99 6.35
CA LEU A 6 -0.36 -7.24 6.67
C LEU A 6 0.45 -5.95 6.44
N THR A 7 0.46 -5.06 7.43
CA THR A 7 1.43 -3.96 7.47
C THR A 7 2.79 -4.54 7.91
N GLY A 8 3.84 -4.31 7.12
CA GLY A 8 5.18 -4.79 7.43
C GLY A 8 5.79 -4.04 8.61
N SER A 9 5.57 -4.52 9.83
CA SER A 9 6.21 -4.01 11.05
C SER A 9 7.50 -4.77 11.35
N LYS A 10 8.64 -4.06 11.32
CA LYS A 10 9.94 -4.58 11.77
C LYS A 10 9.94 -4.67 13.30
N LEU A 11 9.97 -5.88 13.86
CA LEU A 11 10.25 -6.10 15.28
C LEU A 11 11.76 -6.02 15.56
N PRO A 12 12.19 -5.30 16.61
CA PRO A 12 13.34 -5.70 17.40
C PRO A 12 12.89 -6.41 18.69
N ARG A 13 13.46 -7.59 18.89
CA ARG A 13 13.38 -8.43 20.08
C ARG A 13 14.16 -7.77 21.23
N THR A 14 13.56 -7.64 22.41
CA THR A 14 14.21 -7.89 23.72
C THR A 14 13.19 -7.82 24.85
N ALA A 15 13.15 -8.88 25.66
CA ALA A 15 12.50 -8.91 26.97
C ALA A 15 13.42 -8.30 28.03
N ALA A 16 12.86 -7.59 29.03
CA ALA A 16 13.19 -7.69 30.46
C ALA A 16 12.63 -6.50 31.24
N ALA A 17 12.15 -6.80 32.44
CA ALA A 17 11.49 -5.92 33.38
C ALA A 17 12.47 -5.06 34.22
N GLY A 18 11.95 -3.92 34.70
CA GLY A 18 12.31 -3.30 35.98
C GLY A 18 13.53 -2.38 36.00
N LEU A 19 13.33 -1.08 36.25
CA LEU A 19 13.65 -0.40 37.52
C LEU A 19 13.43 1.12 37.40
N LEU A 20 12.92 1.69 38.48
CA LEU A 20 12.72 3.11 38.75
C LEU A 20 14.08 3.84 38.84
N ALA A 21 14.25 4.94 38.12
CA ALA A 21 15.29 5.93 38.40
C ALA A 21 14.80 7.34 38.08
N LEU A 22 14.76 8.18 39.11
CA LEU A 22 14.52 9.62 39.08
C LEU A 22 15.81 10.32 38.62
N ALA A 23 15.75 11.11 37.54
CA ALA A 23 16.83 12.01 37.15
C ALA A 23 16.26 13.38 36.74
N ILE A 24 16.76 14.41 37.41
CA ILE A 24 16.49 15.83 37.20
C ILE A 24 17.39 16.32 36.06
N GLY A 25 16.80 17.08 35.13
CA GLY A 25 17.52 18.08 34.33
C GLY A 25 17.64 17.77 32.84
N GLY A 26 17.35 18.79 32.02
CA GLY A 26 18.00 18.96 30.73
C GLY A 26 17.08 18.98 29.51
N GLY A 27 16.90 20.17 28.95
CA GLY A 27 16.68 20.38 27.52
C GLY A 27 15.23 20.29 27.05
N ALA A 28 14.65 21.43 26.69
CA ALA A 28 13.52 21.46 25.77
C ALA A 28 14.00 20.89 24.42
N ALA A 29 13.80 19.59 24.22
CA ALA A 29 13.99 18.95 22.93
C ALA A 29 12.90 19.49 21.99
N THR A 30 13.25 20.47 21.18
CA THR A 30 12.46 20.84 20.01
C THR A 30 12.47 19.65 19.06
N ALA A 31 11.42 18.84 19.12
CA ALA A 31 11.18 17.79 18.15
C ALA A 31 10.96 18.45 16.78
N VAL A 32 11.99 18.43 15.93
CA VAL A 32 11.83 18.75 14.52
C VAL A 32 10.98 17.64 13.92
N ALA A 33 9.70 17.94 13.68
CA ALA A 33 8.82 17.04 12.94
C ALA A 33 9.39 16.92 11.52
N ALA A 34 9.92 15.75 11.18
CA ALA A 34 10.35 15.45 9.82
C ALA A 34 9.11 15.44 8.93
N THR A 35 8.92 16.49 8.13
CA THR A 35 7.95 16.52 7.04
C THR A 35 8.46 15.55 5.97
N THR A 36 7.97 14.32 6.02
CA THR A 36 8.23 13.34 4.97
C THR A 36 7.49 13.82 3.73
N ASP A 37 8.22 14.35 2.76
CA ASP A 37 7.69 14.75 1.47
C ASP A 37 7.00 13.53 0.83
N GLU A 38 5.67 13.57 0.75
CA GLU A 38 4.86 12.44 0.28
C GLU A 38 5.11 12.17 -1.22
N SER A 39 5.51 13.21 -1.96
CA SER A 39 5.73 13.13 -3.41
C SER A 39 7.00 12.37 -3.80
N LEU A 40 7.92 12.13 -2.85
CA LEU A 40 9.15 11.35 -3.07
C LEU A 40 9.01 9.87 -2.71
N ARG A 41 7.85 9.41 -2.21
CA ARG A 41 7.65 7.98 -1.94
C ARG A 41 7.30 7.23 -3.23
N GLY A 42 7.86 6.02 -3.37
CA GLY A 42 7.40 5.07 -4.38
C GLY A 42 5.92 4.70 -4.19
N PRO A 43 5.32 3.99 -5.16
CA PRO A 43 3.91 3.61 -5.08
C PRO A 43 3.61 2.82 -3.80
N ASP A 44 2.51 3.17 -3.14
CA ASP A 44 1.95 2.39 -2.04
C ASP A 44 1.27 1.14 -2.61
N VAL A 45 1.48 -0.01 -1.97
CA VAL A 45 0.93 -1.29 -2.43
C VAL A 45 0.09 -1.91 -1.34
N THR A 46 -1.22 -1.99 -1.57
CA THR A 46 -2.16 -2.70 -0.70
C THR A 46 -2.40 -4.11 -1.22
N ILE A 47 -2.23 -5.11 -0.34
CA ILE A 47 -2.41 -6.52 -0.66
C ILE A 47 -3.65 -7.04 0.06
N ILE A 48 -4.63 -7.50 -0.72
CA ILE A 48 -5.86 -8.09 -0.22
C ILE A 48 -5.82 -9.57 -0.54
N ALA A 49 -5.61 -10.40 0.48
CA ALA A 49 -5.59 -11.85 0.34
C ALA A 49 -6.98 -12.44 0.61
N GLU A 50 -7.56 -13.08 -0.40
CA GLU A 50 -8.84 -13.80 -0.31
C GLU A 50 -8.62 -15.30 -0.56
N LYS A 51 -9.64 -16.11 -0.32
CA LYS A 51 -9.56 -17.57 -0.51
C LYS A 51 -9.31 -17.97 -1.98
N GLU A 52 -9.90 -17.23 -2.91
CA GLU A 52 -9.94 -17.59 -4.33
C GLU A 52 -9.04 -16.70 -5.21
N ARG A 53 -8.43 -15.66 -4.62
CA ARG A 53 -7.55 -14.72 -5.31
C ARG A 53 -6.77 -13.85 -4.34
N THR A 54 -5.70 -13.23 -4.84
CA THR A 54 -4.98 -12.14 -4.19
C THR A 54 -5.05 -10.91 -5.08
N ILE A 55 -5.41 -9.76 -4.51
CA ILE A 55 -5.51 -8.48 -5.20
C ILE A 55 -4.36 -7.59 -4.73
N TYR A 56 -3.67 -6.96 -5.68
CA TYR A 56 -2.64 -5.96 -5.43
C TYR A 56 -3.12 -4.63 -6.01
N GLU A 57 -3.32 -3.65 -5.13
CA GLU A 57 -3.65 -2.29 -5.50
C GLU A 57 -2.40 -1.42 -5.39
N PHE A 58 -2.04 -0.74 -6.47
CA PHE A 58 -0.90 0.18 -6.50
C PHE A 58 -1.42 1.60 -6.55
N ARG A 59 -1.10 2.39 -5.52
CA ARG A 59 -1.49 3.78 -5.39
C ARG A 59 -0.29 4.71 -5.50
N GLN A 60 -0.47 5.86 -6.15
CA GLN A 60 0.55 6.92 -6.22
C GLN A 60 -0.11 8.23 -5.81
N ASN A 61 0.45 8.91 -4.81
CA ASN A 61 -0.13 10.15 -4.26
C ASN A 61 -1.63 10.01 -3.92
N GLY A 62 -2.03 8.85 -3.40
CA GLY A 62 -3.42 8.50 -3.06
C GLY A 62 -4.27 7.97 -4.21
N GLU A 63 -3.91 8.21 -5.48
CA GLU A 63 -4.68 7.77 -6.65
C GLU A 63 -4.44 6.30 -6.99
N LEU A 64 -5.48 5.56 -7.35
CA LEU A 64 -5.35 4.15 -7.72
C LEU A 64 -4.87 4.02 -9.16
N ARG A 65 -3.60 3.63 -9.34
CA ARG A 65 -2.97 3.59 -10.67
C ARG A 65 -3.06 2.23 -11.35
N MET A 66 -3.10 1.16 -10.57
CA MET A 66 -3.07 -0.21 -11.11
C MET A 66 -3.69 -1.20 -10.12
N VAL A 67 -4.40 -2.18 -10.65
CA VAL A 67 -4.87 -3.34 -9.88
C VAL A 67 -4.44 -4.61 -10.59
N ARG A 68 -3.72 -5.49 -9.89
CA ARG A 68 -3.36 -6.82 -10.34
C ARG A 68 -4.14 -7.85 -9.54
N VAL A 69 -4.82 -8.75 -10.23
CA VAL A 69 -5.52 -9.88 -9.62
C VAL A 69 -4.78 -11.17 -9.94
N VAL A 70 -4.46 -11.93 -8.90
CA VAL A 70 -3.87 -13.26 -8.97
C VAL A 70 -4.92 -14.27 -8.51
N PRO A 71 -5.68 -14.90 -9.42
CA PRO A 71 -6.65 -15.91 -9.03
C PRO A 71 -5.95 -17.18 -8.52
N ALA A 72 -6.61 -17.94 -7.65
CA ALA A 72 -6.13 -19.23 -7.17
C ALA A 72 -5.99 -20.25 -8.31
N PHE A 73 -6.83 -20.11 -9.35
CA PHE A 73 -6.79 -20.93 -10.56
C PHE A 73 -6.84 -20.02 -11.79
N GLY A 74 -5.91 -20.23 -12.73
CA GLY A 74 -5.82 -19.45 -13.96
C GLY A 74 -4.65 -18.47 -13.95
N LYS A 75 -4.63 -17.57 -14.94
CA LYS A 75 -3.54 -16.60 -15.12
C LYS A 75 -3.86 -15.29 -14.41
N PRO A 76 -2.86 -14.63 -13.78
CA PRO A 76 -3.02 -13.27 -13.31
C PRO A 76 -3.42 -12.31 -14.43
N TYR A 77 -4.20 -11.30 -14.07
CA TYR A 77 -4.63 -10.24 -14.99
C TYR A 77 -4.63 -8.89 -14.27
N TYR A 78 -4.70 -7.83 -15.06
CA TYR A 78 -4.76 -6.46 -14.57
C TYR A 78 -6.12 -5.87 -14.90
N LEU A 79 -6.55 -4.90 -14.10
CA LEU A 79 -7.76 -4.14 -14.40
C LEU A 79 -7.38 -2.85 -15.12
N VAL A 80 -8.01 -2.63 -16.27
CA VAL A 80 -7.83 -1.42 -17.09
C VAL A 80 -9.18 -0.73 -17.30
N PRO A 81 -9.22 0.60 -17.40
CA PRO A 81 -10.47 1.31 -17.65
C PRO A 81 -11.00 0.96 -19.05
N ARG A 82 -12.32 0.82 -19.16
CA ARG A 82 -12.99 0.63 -20.46
C ARG A 82 -12.72 1.82 -21.39
N ASP A 83 -12.79 3.02 -20.83
CA ASP A 83 -12.47 4.28 -21.51
C ASP A 83 -11.21 4.89 -20.86
N PRO A 84 -10.05 4.83 -21.53
CA PRO A 84 -8.80 5.33 -20.98
C PRO A 84 -8.70 6.87 -20.96
N THR A 85 -9.67 7.58 -21.55
CA THR A 85 -9.68 9.05 -21.55
C THR A 85 -10.27 9.63 -20.28
N GLN A 86 -11.01 8.82 -19.52
CA GLN A 86 -11.65 9.20 -18.28
C GLN A 86 -10.76 8.93 -17.06
N GLY A 87 -10.96 9.72 -16.01
CA GLY A 87 -10.29 9.53 -14.72
C GLY A 87 -8.81 9.90 -14.66
N PHE A 88 -8.20 10.39 -15.75
CA PHE A 88 -6.79 10.84 -15.78
C PHE A 88 -5.78 9.79 -15.26
N GLY A 89 -6.11 8.52 -15.43
CA GLY A 89 -5.31 7.38 -14.96
C GLY A 89 -5.52 6.99 -13.50
N ASP A 90 -6.48 7.61 -12.81
CA ASP A 90 -7.01 7.14 -11.54
C ASP A 90 -8.18 6.17 -11.79
N LEU A 91 -7.96 4.91 -11.47
CA LEU A 91 -8.90 3.81 -11.71
C LEU A 91 -10.15 3.91 -10.84
N GLU A 92 -10.13 4.65 -9.73
CA GLU A 92 -11.34 4.89 -8.92
C GLU A 92 -12.34 5.81 -9.61
N ARG A 93 -11.88 6.63 -10.57
CA ARG A 93 -12.73 7.52 -11.37
C ARG A 93 -13.19 6.89 -12.68
N ALA A 94 -12.80 5.65 -12.97
CA ALA A 94 -13.23 4.96 -14.17
C ALA A 94 -14.66 4.41 -13.99
N ASP A 95 -15.52 4.59 -15.00
CA ASP A 95 -16.88 4.06 -14.98
C ASP A 95 -16.93 2.52 -14.88
N MET A 96 -15.96 1.85 -15.51
CA MET A 96 -15.88 0.40 -15.57
C MET A 96 -14.44 -0.07 -15.81
N LEU A 97 -14.06 -1.13 -15.10
CA LEU A 97 -12.78 -1.81 -15.26
C LEU A 97 -12.95 -3.18 -15.94
N LEU A 98 -12.05 -3.48 -16.87
CA LEU A 98 -12.03 -4.74 -17.62
C LEU A 98 -10.76 -5.54 -17.29
N PRO A 99 -10.86 -6.88 -17.24
CA PRO A 99 -9.69 -7.72 -17.11
C PRO A 99 -8.87 -7.70 -18.40
N SER A 100 -7.56 -7.49 -18.28
CA SER A 100 -6.60 -7.57 -19.38
C SER A 100 -5.44 -8.49 -19.03
N TRP A 101 -5.12 -9.42 -19.93
CA TRP A 101 -3.94 -10.26 -19.91
C TRP A 101 -2.91 -9.67 -20.89
N VAL A 102 -1.65 -9.55 -20.47
CA VAL A 102 -0.55 -8.76 -21.08
C VAL A 102 -0.48 -7.32 -20.54
N ILE A 103 0.68 -6.95 -20.00
CA ILE A 103 0.95 -5.57 -19.51
C ILE A 103 2.05 -4.88 -20.31
N VAL A 104 2.80 -5.57 -21.19
CA VAL A 104 3.89 -4.95 -21.97
C VAL A 104 4.10 -5.68 -23.30
N GLU A 105 4.17 -4.93 -24.41
CA GLU A 105 5.17 -5.17 -25.47
C GLU A 105 5.76 -3.80 -25.91
N PHE A 106 7.08 -3.80 -26.11
CA PHE A 106 8.03 -2.75 -26.56
C PHE A 106 8.35 -1.59 -25.61
#